data_AF-A0A8J3HWU2-F1
#
_entry.id   AF-A0A8J3HWU2-F1
#
_cell.length_a   1.000
_cell.length_b   1.000
_cell.length_c   1.000
_cell.angle_alpha   90.00
_cell.angle_beta   90.00
_cell.angle_gamma   90.00
#
_symmetry.space_group_name_H-M   'P 1'
#
loop_
_entity.id
_entity.type
_entity.pdbx_description
1 polymer ?
#
loop_
_entity_poly.entity_id
_entity_poly.type
_entity_poly.pdbx_seq_one_letter_code
_entity_poly.pdbx_strand_id
1 'polypeptide(L)'
;MRKRSLLARLRTNGFSYLASSILLLLVVPIYQILVLNPTGFSDTRTTGHLNIYLFWLGNHTPYFIIYRGLLAIAFALLFTMPFSLYRIIVAQEILGRDDEPEEQETEDEEITDGEDSDSLEDDEVTEEEVVTESEGMPDFAWRGKGFAVIAAWTGTAGIVVFLLGTIFGTIYLANASQSFMQTAHVPPGIEQLDSIFSIVTNTVSIGLLALSAMFFGAMIARAGKRLWPTSWIAFGYTGLAVAALLFGSAVGVAGAPSNGQALLTTLAIFLFGLWNLWLSTMLIRLKPE
;
A
#
# COMPACT_ATOMS: atom_id res chain seq x y z
N MET A 1 -20.67 -22.88 4.27
CA MET A 1 -19.30 -22.31 4.32
C MET A 1 -19.02 -21.85 5.76
N ARG A 2 -18.04 -22.45 6.48
CA ARG A 2 -17.68 -22.02 7.84
C ARG A 2 -17.11 -20.59 7.80
N LYS A 3 -17.72 -19.65 8.54
CA LYS A 3 -17.15 -18.31 8.77
C LYS A 3 -15.83 -18.48 9.54
N ARG A 4 -14.69 -18.42 8.85
CA ARG A 4 -13.37 -18.35 9.51
C ARG A 4 -13.30 -17.06 10.31
N SER A 5 -12.86 -17.14 11.58
CA SER A 5 -12.57 -15.97 12.43
C SER A 5 -11.59 -15.01 11.72
N LEU A 6 -11.75 -13.71 11.96
CA LEU A 6 -10.96 -12.64 11.34
C LEU A 6 -9.45 -12.87 11.58
N LEU A 7 -9.08 -13.32 12.78
CA LEU A 7 -7.72 -13.68 13.18
C LEU A 7 -7.14 -14.81 12.31
N ALA A 8 -7.93 -15.85 12.06
CA ALA A 8 -7.51 -16.97 11.21
C ALA A 8 -7.26 -16.54 9.75
N ARG A 9 -8.05 -15.58 9.24
CA ARG A 9 -7.84 -14.99 7.91
C ARG A 9 -6.57 -14.13 7.87
N LEU A 10 -6.36 -13.26 8.86
CA LEU A 10 -5.14 -12.45 8.96
C LEU A 10 -3.88 -13.31 9.04
N ARG A 11 -3.92 -14.40 9.80
CA ARG A 11 -2.81 -15.36 9.89
C ARG A 11 -2.52 -16.04 8.55
N THR A 12 -3.56 -16.48 7.83
CA THR A 12 -3.42 -17.11 6.51
C THR A 12 -2.80 -16.13 5.51
N ASN A 13 -3.29 -14.88 5.50
CA ASN A 13 -2.74 -13.81 4.68
C ASN A 13 -1.30 -13.44 5.10
N GLY A 14 -0.96 -13.56 6.39
CA GLY A 14 0.41 -13.39 6.88
C GLY A 14 1.40 -14.33 6.17
N PHE A 15 1.01 -15.58 5.90
CA PHE A 15 1.85 -16.50 5.13
C PHE A 15 2.04 -16.08 3.67
N SER A 16 1.02 -15.54 3.00
CA SER A 16 1.18 -15.04 1.63
C SER A 16 2.09 -13.81 1.60
N TYR A 17 1.99 -12.92 2.59
CA TYR A 17 2.88 -11.76 2.71
C TYR A 17 4.32 -12.17 3.03
N LEU A 18 4.52 -13.19 3.86
CA LEU A 18 5.83 -13.75 4.13
C LEU A 18 6.47 -14.30 2.84
N ALA A 19 5.70 -15.08 2.07
CA ALA A 19 6.16 -15.60 0.78
C ALA A 19 6.53 -14.47 -0.20
N SER A 20 5.72 -13.41 -0.27
CA SER A 20 6.04 -12.21 -1.05
C SER A 20 7.34 -11.54 -0.60
N SER A 21 7.53 -11.33 0.71
CA SER A 21 8.76 -10.75 1.23
C SER A 21 9.99 -11.58 0.91
N ILE A 22 9.91 -12.90 1.02
CA ILE A 22 11.02 -13.80 0.64
C ILE A 22 11.30 -13.68 -0.86
N LEU A 23 10.26 -13.59 -1.70
CA LEU A 23 10.43 -13.38 -3.12
C LEU A 23 11.14 -12.05 -3.43
N LEU A 24 10.69 -10.95 -2.83
CA LEU A 24 11.24 -9.60 -3.08
C LEU A 24 12.65 -9.43 -2.51
N LEU A 25 12.94 -9.98 -1.34
CA LEU A 25 14.22 -9.77 -0.65
C LEU A 25 15.31 -10.75 -1.06
N LEU A 26 14.95 -11.98 -1.42
CA LEU A 26 15.91 -13.05 -1.68
C LEU A 26 15.79 -13.59 -3.09
N VAL A 27 14.64 -14.14 -3.47
CA VAL A 27 14.53 -14.91 -4.73
C VAL A 27 14.77 -14.03 -5.95
N VAL A 28 14.14 -12.86 -6.02
CA VAL A 28 14.30 -11.94 -7.16
C VAL A 28 15.73 -11.38 -7.25
N PRO A 29 16.33 -10.83 -6.18
CA PRO A 29 17.73 -10.38 -6.22
C PRO A 29 18.72 -11.49 -6.54
N ILE A 30 18.56 -12.68 -5.97
CA ILE A 30 19.43 -13.84 -6.24
C ILE A 30 19.30 -14.26 -7.70
N TYR A 31 18.08 -14.34 -8.24
CA TYR A 31 17.86 -14.66 -9.65
C TYR A 31 18.51 -13.61 -10.56
N GLN A 32 18.40 -12.33 -10.21
CA GLN A 32 19.05 -11.26 -10.97
C GLN A 32 20.58 -11.40 -10.95
N ILE A 33 21.19 -11.67 -9.80
CA ILE A 33 22.65 -11.77 -9.66
C ILE A 33 23.21 -13.05 -10.30
N LEU A 34 22.52 -14.18 -10.15
CA LEU A 34 23.05 -15.49 -10.58
C LEU A 34 22.65 -15.90 -11.99
N VAL A 35 21.55 -15.37 -12.53
CA VAL A 35 21.03 -15.76 -13.84
C VAL A 35 21.06 -14.58 -14.82
N LEU A 36 20.46 -13.44 -14.48
CA LEU A 36 20.35 -12.32 -15.42
C LEU A 36 21.68 -11.61 -15.66
N ASN A 37 22.40 -11.23 -14.60
CA ASN A 37 23.65 -10.47 -14.74
C ASN A 37 24.72 -11.25 -15.52
N PRO A 38 24.97 -12.56 -15.28
CA PRO A 38 25.95 -13.33 -16.06
C PRO A 38 25.58 -13.47 -17.53
N THR A 39 24.30 -13.37 -17.88
CA THR A 39 23.85 -13.35 -19.28
C THR A 39 23.95 -11.98 -19.95
N GLY A 40 24.42 -10.94 -19.25
CA GLY A 40 24.64 -9.59 -19.80
C GLY A 40 23.43 -8.65 -19.66
N PHE A 41 22.42 -8.98 -18.83
CA PHE A 41 21.21 -8.17 -18.67
C PHE A 41 21.51 -6.73 -18.22
N SER A 42 22.41 -6.55 -17.24
CA SER A 42 22.79 -5.22 -16.72
C SER A 42 23.38 -4.32 -17.79
N ASP A 43 24.21 -4.90 -18.65
CA ASP A 43 25.01 -4.17 -19.62
C ASP A 43 24.12 -3.69 -20.77
N THR A 44 23.11 -4.48 -21.12
CA THR A 44 22.14 -4.15 -22.17
C THR A 44 21.19 -3.01 -21.80
N ARG A 45 21.02 -2.71 -20.50
CA ARG A 45 20.14 -1.64 -20.01
C ARG A 45 20.83 -0.28 -19.83
N THR A 46 22.11 -0.19 -20.18
CA THR A 46 22.81 1.10 -20.21
C THR A 46 22.32 1.95 -21.40
N THR A 47 22.16 3.25 -21.19
CA THR A 47 21.54 4.20 -22.14
C THR A 47 22.16 4.13 -23.53
N GLY A 48 21.32 4.09 -24.57
CA GLY A 48 21.72 4.21 -25.98
C GLY A 48 21.80 2.89 -26.76
N HIS A 49 21.49 1.75 -26.14
CA HIS A 49 21.67 0.42 -26.74
C HIS A 49 20.38 -0.40 -26.84
N LEU A 50 19.27 0.22 -27.22
CA LEU A 50 17.98 -0.46 -27.39
C LEU A 50 18.07 -1.70 -28.31
N ASN A 51 18.85 -1.64 -29.37
CA ASN A 51 19.07 -2.77 -30.29
C ASN A 51 19.73 -3.95 -29.57
N ILE A 52 20.71 -3.67 -28.72
CA ILE A 52 21.43 -4.69 -27.93
C ILE A 52 20.48 -5.28 -26.89
N TYR A 53 19.63 -4.45 -26.27
CA TYR A 53 18.59 -4.90 -25.36
C TYR A 53 17.56 -5.82 -26.03
N LEU A 54 17.05 -5.45 -27.21
CA LEU A 54 16.10 -6.27 -27.96
C LEU A 54 16.73 -7.57 -28.45
N PHE A 55 17.99 -7.52 -28.90
CA PHE A 55 18.75 -8.71 -29.29
C PHE A 55 18.95 -9.66 -28.11
N TRP A 56 19.37 -9.13 -26.95
CA TRP A 56 19.51 -9.91 -25.74
C TRP A 56 18.18 -10.53 -25.31
N LEU A 57 17.11 -9.74 -25.32
CA LEU A 57 15.77 -10.16 -24.91
C LEU A 57 15.22 -11.26 -25.84
N GLY A 58 15.47 -11.17 -27.14
CA GLY A 58 15.09 -12.21 -28.11
C GLY A 58 15.77 -13.55 -27.84
N ASN A 59 17.07 -13.51 -27.50
CA ASN A 59 17.85 -14.72 -27.20
C ASN A 59 17.60 -15.29 -25.79
N HIS A 60 17.16 -14.45 -24.85
CA HIS A 60 16.99 -14.79 -23.43
C HIS A 60 15.56 -14.59 -22.93
N THR A 61 14.57 -14.68 -23.83
CA THR A 61 13.15 -14.46 -23.52
C THR A 61 12.67 -15.26 -22.30
N PRO A 62 13.01 -16.57 -22.14
CA PRO A 62 12.58 -17.33 -20.96
C PRO A 62 13.09 -16.74 -19.65
N TYR A 63 14.35 -16.29 -19.61
CA TYR A 63 14.93 -15.71 -18.39
C TYR A 63 14.24 -14.41 -17.99
N PHE A 64 13.90 -13.57 -18.97
CA PHE A 64 13.14 -12.34 -18.76
C PHE A 64 11.70 -12.62 -18.27
N ILE A 65 11.00 -13.58 -18.89
CA ILE A 65 9.64 -13.95 -18.48
C ILE A 65 9.62 -14.49 -17.05
N ILE A 66 10.58 -15.36 -16.70
CA ILE A 66 10.68 -15.89 -15.33
C ILE A 66 10.90 -14.75 -14.33
N TYR A 67 11.83 -13.84 -14.60
CA TYR A 67 12.09 -12.68 -13.74
C TYR A 67 10.85 -11.80 -13.53
N ARG A 68 10.17 -11.44 -14.63
CA ARG A 68 8.94 -10.63 -14.59
C ARG A 68 7.79 -11.37 -13.91
N GLY A 69 7.71 -12.69 -14.11
CA GLY A 69 6.73 -13.57 -13.46
C GLY A 69 6.94 -13.65 -11.95
N LEU A 70 8.18 -13.78 -11.48
CA LEU A 70 8.51 -13.77 -10.05
C LEU A 70 8.10 -12.45 -9.38
N LEU A 71 8.38 -11.31 -10.04
CA LEU A 71 7.94 -9.99 -9.57
C LEU A 71 6.41 -9.88 -9.53
N ALA A 72 5.72 -10.32 -10.59
CA ALA A 72 4.26 -10.28 -10.64
C ALA A 72 3.64 -11.16 -9.53
N ILE A 73 4.17 -12.38 -9.32
CA ILE A 73 3.72 -13.26 -8.24
C ILE A 73 3.95 -12.61 -6.86
N ALA A 74 5.13 -11.99 -6.66
CA ALA A 74 5.45 -11.34 -5.40
C ALA A 74 4.44 -10.23 -5.05
N PHE A 75 4.04 -9.40 -6.02
CA PHE A 75 3.05 -8.36 -5.79
C PHE A 75 1.61 -8.90 -5.73
N ALA A 76 1.28 -9.95 -6.48
CA ALA A 76 -0.03 -10.59 -6.43
C ALA A 76 -0.33 -11.18 -5.04
N LEU A 77 0.67 -11.74 -4.37
CA LEU A 77 0.55 -12.23 -2.99
C LEU A 77 0.28 -11.12 -1.96
N LEU A 78 0.57 -9.86 -2.30
CA LEU A 78 0.27 -8.69 -1.47
C LEU A 78 -1.10 -8.08 -1.72
N PHE A 79 -1.88 -8.61 -2.67
CA PHE A 79 -3.14 -7.98 -3.10
C PHE A 79 -4.09 -7.67 -1.94
N THR A 80 -4.16 -8.53 -0.93
CA THR A 80 -5.02 -8.32 0.25
C THR A 80 -4.36 -7.53 1.38
N MET A 81 -3.09 -7.16 1.25
CA MET A 81 -2.30 -6.50 2.30
C MET A 81 -2.88 -5.15 2.72
N PRO A 82 -3.22 -4.23 1.79
CA PRO A 82 -3.79 -2.93 2.17
C PRO A 82 -5.08 -3.06 2.98
N PHE A 83 -5.96 -3.99 2.57
CA PHE A 83 -7.21 -4.25 3.31
C PHE A 83 -6.99 -4.98 4.64
N SER A 84 -5.92 -5.76 4.77
CA SER A 84 -5.56 -6.39 6.05
C SER A 84 -5.09 -5.35 7.06
N LEU A 85 -4.23 -4.41 6.63
CA LEU A 85 -3.81 -3.27 7.45
C LEU A 85 -4.99 -2.38 7.83
N TYR A 86 -5.86 -2.05 6.87
CA TYR A 86 -7.09 -1.30 7.13
C TYR A 86 -7.93 -1.93 8.25
N ARG A 87 -8.19 -3.24 8.16
CA ARG A 87 -8.98 -3.95 9.18
C ARG A 87 -8.33 -3.93 10.55
N ILE A 88 -7.00 -4.06 10.62
CA ILE A 88 -6.28 -4.03 11.89
C ILE A 88 -6.37 -2.63 12.51
N ILE A 89 -6.14 -1.59 11.71
CA ILE A 89 -6.18 -0.20 12.18
C ILE A 89 -7.59 0.17 12.65
N VAL A 90 -8.61 -0.13 11.86
CA VAL A 90 -10.01 0.14 12.25
C VAL A 90 -10.41 -0.66 13.48
N ALA A 91 -9.97 -1.92 13.62
CA ALA A 91 -10.26 -2.70 14.82
C ALA A 91 -9.62 -2.09 16.08
N GLN A 92 -8.38 -1.59 15.99
CA GLN A 92 -7.71 -0.93 17.12
C GLN A 92 -8.32 0.45 17.43
N GLU A 93 -8.74 1.20 16.41
CA GLU A 93 -9.44 2.48 16.60
C GLU A 93 -10.82 2.32 17.25
N ILE A 94 -11.54 1.22 16.96
CA ILE A 94 -12.82 0.92 17.62
C ILE A 94 -12.58 0.54 19.08
N LEU A 95 -11.66 -0.39 19.36
CA LEU A 95 -11.36 -0.83 20.72
C LEU A 95 -10.92 0.33 21.63
N GLY A 96 -10.07 1.24 21.14
CA GLY A 96 -9.63 2.37 21.94
C GLY A 96 -10.62 3.52 22.07
N ARG A 97 -11.79 3.45 21.41
CA ARG A 97 -12.90 4.37 21.64
C ARG A 97 -13.77 3.89 22.81
N ASP A 98 -13.84 2.58 23.05
CA ASP A 98 -14.57 2.00 24.18
C ASP A 98 -13.82 2.18 25.52
N ASP A 99 -12.51 2.47 25.47
CA ASP A 99 -11.64 2.74 26.62
C ASP A 99 -11.52 4.24 26.97
N GLU A 100 -12.15 5.14 26.21
CA GLU A 100 -12.29 6.56 26.61
C GLU A 100 -13.49 6.66 27.57
N PRO A 101 -13.30 6.91 28.88
CA PRO A 101 -14.43 7.35 29.69
C PRO A 101 -14.97 8.63 29.06
N GLU A 102 -16.28 8.71 28.88
CA GLU A 102 -16.98 9.93 28.51
C GLU A 102 -16.73 10.99 29.58
N GLU A 103 -15.59 11.68 29.52
CA GLU A 103 -15.36 12.96 30.18
C GLU A 103 -16.17 14.01 29.40
N GLN A 104 -17.50 13.94 29.53
CA GLN A 104 -18.33 15.13 29.58
C GLN A 104 -18.46 15.51 31.04
N GLU A 105 -17.59 16.43 31.43
CA GLU A 105 -17.68 17.22 32.64
C GLU A 105 -19.10 17.78 32.75
N THR A 106 -19.88 17.20 33.65
CA THR A 106 -20.93 17.92 34.37
C THR A 106 -20.25 19.04 35.15
N GLU A 107 -20.13 20.22 34.53
CA GLU A 107 -19.83 21.46 35.24
C GLU A 107 -21.14 22.08 35.75
N ASP A 108 -21.23 22.14 37.08
CA ASP A 108 -21.96 23.10 37.91
C ASP A 108 -23.49 22.97 38.09
N GLU A 109 -23.91 21.96 38.87
CA GLU A 109 -25.02 22.11 39.81
C GLU A 109 -24.46 22.52 41.20
N GLU A 110 -24.30 23.82 41.45
CA GLU A 110 -24.32 24.35 42.82
C GLU A 110 -25.79 24.51 43.25
N ILE A 111 -26.30 23.51 43.97
CA ILE A 111 -27.54 23.62 44.74
C ILE A 111 -27.19 24.17 46.12
N THR A 112 -27.69 25.36 46.46
CA THR A 112 -27.95 25.76 47.86
C THR A 112 -29.32 26.40 47.99
N ASP A 113 -30.10 25.80 48.90
CA ASP A 113 -31.50 25.95 49.33
C ASP A 113 -32.12 27.36 49.44
N GLY A 114 -33.44 27.43 49.20
CA GLY A 114 -34.32 28.51 49.68
C GLY A 114 -35.76 28.46 49.14
N GLU A 115 -36.68 28.00 49.98
CA GLU A 115 -38.14 27.84 49.85
C GLU A 115 -38.93 29.02 49.22
N ASP A 116 -39.97 28.73 48.40
CA ASP A 116 -41.41 28.95 48.69
C ASP A 116 -42.32 29.15 47.44
N SER A 117 -43.38 28.33 47.38
CA SER A 117 -44.80 28.69 47.13
C SER A 117 -45.32 29.24 45.76
N ASP A 118 -46.20 28.41 45.17
CA ASP A 118 -47.53 28.72 44.58
C ASP A 118 -47.78 29.28 43.15
N SER A 119 -48.91 28.76 42.61
CA SER A 119 -49.78 29.19 41.49
C SER A 119 -49.34 28.79 40.07
N LEU A 120 -50.01 27.91 39.31
CA LEU A 120 -51.41 27.72 38.86
C LEU A 120 -51.57 28.12 37.37
N GLU A 121 -52.23 27.22 36.64
CA GLU A 121 -53.05 27.38 35.43
C GLU A 121 -52.48 27.09 34.02
N ASP A 122 -53.34 26.36 33.29
CA ASP A 122 -53.27 25.77 31.96
C ASP A 122 -53.03 26.78 30.82
N ASP A 123 -52.33 26.35 29.76
CA ASP A 123 -52.79 26.60 28.38
C ASP A 123 -52.19 25.57 27.41
N GLU A 124 -53.05 24.81 26.73
CA GLU A 124 -52.70 23.97 25.58
C GLU A 124 -52.43 24.84 24.35
N VAL A 125 -51.18 24.87 23.84
CA VAL A 125 -50.93 25.14 22.42
C VAL A 125 -49.75 24.29 21.93
N THR A 126 -50.03 23.46 20.93
CA THR A 126 -49.10 22.77 20.01
C THR A 126 -47.84 23.57 19.69
N GLU A 127 -46.68 23.07 20.11
CA GLU A 127 -45.38 23.43 19.54
C GLU A 127 -44.81 22.22 18.81
N GLU A 128 -44.71 22.38 17.49
CA GLU A 128 -43.88 21.56 16.62
C GLU A 128 -42.44 21.62 17.17
N GLU A 129 -41.99 20.58 17.87
CA GLU A 129 -40.56 20.38 18.08
C GLU A 129 -39.94 20.04 16.72
N VAL A 130 -39.47 21.12 16.11
CA VAL A 130 -38.53 21.15 15.01
C VAL A 130 -37.45 20.10 15.29
N VAL A 131 -37.55 18.98 14.58
CA VAL A 131 -36.41 18.12 14.31
C VAL A 131 -35.42 19.00 13.56
N THR A 132 -34.55 19.67 14.31
CA THR A 132 -33.30 20.18 13.77
C THR A 132 -32.42 18.96 13.56
N GLU A 133 -32.71 18.24 12.47
CA GLU A 133 -31.66 17.59 11.69
C GLU A 133 -30.67 18.70 11.31
N SER A 134 -29.77 19.02 12.24
CA SER A 134 -28.48 19.53 11.84
C SER A 134 -27.83 18.37 11.08
N GLU A 135 -28.01 18.39 9.76
CA GLU A 135 -27.16 17.73 8.75
C GLU A 135 -25.71 18.27 8.82
N GLY A 136 -25.19 18.46 10.03
CA GLY A 136 -23.78 18.65 10.30
C GLY A 136 -23.16 17.26 10.40
N MET A 137 -22.40 16.88 9.39
CA MET A 137 -21.48 15.76 9.50
C MET A 137 -20.73 15.89 10.85
N PRO A 138 -20.73 14.86 11.72
CA PRO A 138 -20.16 15.01 13.07
C PRO A 138 -18.71 15.50 12.96
N ASP A 139 -18.27 16.38 13.86
CA ASP A 139 -16.96 17.06 13.85
C ASP A 139 -15.75 16.12 13.74
N PHE A 140 -15.98 14.81 13.87
CA PHE A 140 -14.98 13.75 13.88
C PHE A 140 -15.11 12.73 12.73
N ALA A 141 -16.05 12.89 11.79
CA ALA A 141 -16.39 11.88 10.76
C ALA A 141 -15.19 11.45 9.89
N TRP A 142 -14.20 12.33 9.70
CA TRP A 142 -13.03 12.11 8.85
C TRP A 142 -11.74 11.78 9.60
N ARG A 143 -11.72 11.77 10.93
CA ARG A 143 -10.49 11.48 11.69
C ARG A 143 -10.20 9.96 11.67
N GLY A 144 -9.12 9.57 10.99
CA GLY A 144 -8.60 8.18 10.95
C GLY A 144 -9.26 7.30 9.89
N LYS A 145 -10.57 7.03 10.02
CA LYS A 145 -11.29 6.05 9.17
C LYS A 145 -11.26 6.38 7.68
N GLY A 146 -11.49 7.64 7.30
CA GLY A 146 -11.46 8.08 5.89
C GLY A 146 -10.09 7.89 5.24
N PHE A 147 -9.02 8.26 5.96
CA PHE A 147 -7.64 8.06 5.50
C PHE A 147 -7.27 6.58 5.40
N ALA A 148 -7.78 5.73 6.29
CA ALA A 148 -7.58 4.29 6.22
C ALA A 148 -8.24 3.66 4.98
N VAL A 149 -9.43 4.13 4.59
CA VAL A 149 -10.10 3.71 3.36
C VAL A 149 -9.31 4.14 2.13
N ILE A 150 -8.87 5.41 2.08
CA ILE A 150 -8.03 5.92 0.98
C ILE A 150 -6.73 5.12 0.89
N ALA A 151 -6.08 4.84 2.02
CA ALA A 151 -4.87 4.03 2.07
C ALA A 151 -5.08 2.61 1.52
N ALA A 152 -6.20 1.97 1.85
CA ALA A 152 -6.52 0.63 1.36
C ALA A 152 -6.74 0.60 -0.16
N TRP A 153 -7.52 1.56 -0.67
CA TRP A 153 -7.83 1.65 -2.10
C TRP A 153 -6.62 2.07 -2.94
N THR A 154 -5.86 3.07 -2.49
CA THR A 154 -4.63 3.49 -3.17
C THR A 154 -3.61 2.36 -3.22
N GLY A 155 -3.41 1.65 -2.11
CA GLY A 155 -2.50 0.50 -2.07
C GLY A 155 -2.93 -0.61 -3.02
N THR A 156 -4.23 -0.96 -3.02
CA THR A 156 -4.76 -2.02 -3.89
C THR A 156 -4.70 -1.62 -5.36
N ALA A 157 -5.06 -0.38 -5.69
CA ALA A 157 -4.95 0.17 -7.04
C ALA A 157 -3.49 0.18 -7.51
N GLY A 158 -2.55 0.56 -6.64
CA GLY A 158 -1.12 0.48 -6.91
C GLY A 158 -0.66 -0.93 -7.27
N ILE A 159 -1.08 -1.95 -6.51
CA ILE A 159 -0.76 -3.36 -6.82
C ILE A 159 -1.37 -3.77 -8.16
N VAL A 160 -2.63 -3.44 -8.44
CA VAL A 160 -3.29 -3.79 -9.71
C VAL A 160 -2.57 -3.14 -10.90
N VAL A 161 -2.28 -1.85 -10.81
CA VAL A 161 -1.55 -1.12 -11.85
C VAL A 161 -0.16 -1.71 -12.05
N PHE A 162 0.54 -2.09 -10.97
CA PHE A 162 1.84 -2.76 -11.06
C PHE A 162 1.74 -4.08 -11.84
N LEU A 163 0.77 -4.93 -11.49
CA LEU A 163 0.57 -6.23 -12.12
C LEU A 163 0.24 -6.09 -13.60
N LEU A 164 -0.74 -5.24 -13.94
CA LEU A 164 -1.14 -5.00 -15.32
C LEU A 164 0.01 -4.42 -16.13
N GLY A 165 0.67 -3.38 -15.63
CA GLY A 165 1.82 -2.77 -16.31
C GLY A 165 2.98 -3.75 -16.52
N THR A 166 3.25 -4.61 -15.52
CA THR A 166 4.29 -5.64 -15.63
C THR A 166 3.92 -6.70 -16.66
N ILE A 167 2.69 -7.19 -16.65
CA ILE A 167 2.22 -8.24 -17.57
C ILE A 167 2.18 -7.69 -19.01
N PHE A 168 1.48 -6.58 -19.24
CA PHE A 168 1.37 -5.98 -20.58
C PHE A 168 2.72 -5.53 -21.12
N GLY A 169 3.56 -4.90 -20.29
CA GLY A 169 4.91 -4.52 -20.67
C GLY A 169 5.80 -5.72 -21.03
N THR A 170 5.66 -6.83 -20.29
CA THR A 170 6.40 -8.07 -20.58
C THR A 170 5.97 -8.69 -21.89
N ILE A 171 4.66 -8.80 -22.15
CA ILE A 171 4.11 -9.33 -23.41
C ILE A 171 4.56 -8.47 -24.58
N TYR A 172 4.44 -7.14 -24.45
CA TYR A 172 4.84 -6.20 -25.49
C TYR A 172 6.34 -6.31 -25.81
N LEU A 173 7.21 -6.25 -24.80
CA LEU A 173 8.66 -6.34 -24.99
C LEU A 173 9.09 -7.69 -25.56
N ALA A 174 8.48 -8.79 -25.12
CA ALA A 174 8.75 -10.11 -25.66
C ALA A 174 8.40 -10.15 -27.16
N ASN A 175 7.22 -9.68 -27.55
CA ASN A 175 6.82 -9.63 -28.96
C ASN A 175 7.71 -8.68 -29.78
N ALA A 176 8.03 -7.51 -29.24
CA ALA A 176 8.91 -6.54 -29.91
C ALA A 176 10.32 -7.12 -30.15
N SER A 177 10.85 -7.88 -29.19
CA SER A 177 12.14 -8.55 -29.35
C SER A 177 12.12 -9.64 -30.43
N GLN A 178 11.03 -10.40 -30.53
CA GLN A 178 10.88 -11.43 -31.57
C GLN A 178 10.76 -10.80 -32.96
N SER A 179 10.01 -9.70 -33.09
CA SER A 179 9.94 -8.92 -34.34
C SER A 179 11.30 -8.36 -34.74
N PHE A 180 12.08 -7.86 -33.77
CA PHE A 180 13.44 -7.39 -34.00
C PHE A 180 14.37 -8.53 -34.47
N MET A 181 14.29 -9.72 -33.87
CA MET A 181 15.09 -10.88 -34.28
C MET A 181 14.80 -11.34 -35.71
N GLN A 182 13.58 -11.12 -36.21
CA GLN A 182 13.19 -11.50 -37.58
C GLN A 182 13.56 -10.45 -38.63
N THR A 183 13.45 -9.17 -38.28
CA THR A 183 13.57 -8.07 -39.25
C THR A 183 14.87 -7.30 -39.13
N ALA A 184 15.61 -7.44 -38.02
CA ALA A 184 16.74 -6.60 -37.63
C ALA A 184 16.43 -5.09 -37.57
N HIS A 185 15.16 -4.71 -37.59
CA HIS A 185 14.69 -3.33 -37.51
C HIS A 185 13.99 -3.10 -36.17
N VAL A 186 14.27 -1.96 -35.55
CA VAL A 186 13.62 -1.55 -34.30
C VAL A 186 12.17 -1.21 -34.59
N PRO A 187 11.20 -1.81 -33.87
CA PRO A 187 9.80 -1.45 -34.02
C PRO A 187 9.59 0.05 -33.73
N PRO A 188 8.84 0.77 -34.58
CA PRO A 188 8.59 2.19 -34.37
C PRO A 188 7.84 2.42 -33.05
N GLY A 189 8.21 3.48 -32.31
CA GLY A 189 7.53 3.87 -31.07
C GLY A 189 7.86 3.01 -29.83
N ILE A 190 8.79 2.05 -29.94
CA ILE A 190 9.14 1.19 -28.81
C ILE A 190 9.70 1.94 -27.60
N GLU A 191 10.50 3.00 -27.82
CA GLU A 191 11.04 3.82 -26.72
C GLU A 191 9.93 4.56 -25.96
N GLN A 192 8.91 5.05 -26.68
CA GLN A 192 7.76 5.71 -26.09
C GLN A 192 6.94 4.71 -25.26
N LEU A 193 6.65 3.53 -25.83
CA LEU A 193 5.87 2.50 -25.15
C LEU A 193 6.61 1.92 -23.94
N ASP A 194 7.92 1.65 -24.04
CA ASP A 194 8.74 1.20 -22.91
C ASP A 194 8.78 2.26 -21.79
N SER A 195 8.91 3.54 -22.15
CA SER A 195 8.83 4.64 -21.19
C SER A 195 7.46 4.73 -20.52
N ILE A 196 6.35 4.57 -21.26
CA ILE A 196 5.00 4.54 -20.71
C ILE A 196 4.86 3.38 -19.73
N PHE A 197 5.29 2.16 -20.10
CA PHE A 197 5.24 1.01 -19.20
C PHE A 197 6.07 1.26 -17.93
N SER A 198 7.27 1.83 -18.07
CA SER A 198 8.14 2.19 -16.95
C SER A 198 7.47 3.19 -16.00
N ILE A 199 6.88 4.27 -16.52
CA ILE A 199 6.14 5.27 -15.73
C ILE A 199 4.94 4.62 -15.03
N VAL A 200 4.15 3.83 -15.74
CA VAL A 200 2.97 3.17 -15.17
C VAL A 200 3.37 2.24 -14.02
N THR A 201 4.38 1.38 -14.21
CA THR A 201 4.78 0.42 -13.18
C THR A 201 5.54 1.06 -12.03
N ASN A 202 6.51 1.93 -12.31
CA ASN A 202 7.47 2.41 -11.32
C ASN A 202 7.15 3.79 -10.76
N THR A 203 6.36 4.61 -11.45
CA THR A 203 5.95 5.93 -10.95
C THR A 203 4.54 5.87 -10.40
N VAL A 204 3.55 5.53 -11.24
CA VAL A 204 2.13 5.55 -10.82
C VAL A 204 1.88 4.47 -9.77
N SER A 205 2.23 3.23 -10.04
CA SER A 205 1.92 2.13 -9.12
C SER A 205 2.70 2.22 -7.79
N ILE A 206 4.01 2.50 -7.85
CA ILE A 206 4.84 2.67 -6.66
C ILE A 206 4.42 3.93 -5.89
N GLY A 207 4.05 5.02 -6.57
CA GLY A 207 3.53 6.22 -5.94
C GLY A 207 2.21 5.98 -5.19
N LEU A 208 1.31 5.18 -5.75
CA LEU A 208 0.08 4.75 -5.08
C LEU A 208 0.35 3.87 -3.86
N LEU A 209 1.33 2.97 -3.94
CA LEU A 209 1.81 2.19 -2.81
C LEU A 209 2.47 3.06 -1.73
N ALA A 210 3.22 4.09 -2.13
CA ALA A 210 3.83 5.06 -1.23
C ALA A 210 2.76 5.85 -0.46
N LEU A 211 1.69 6.30 -1.14
CA LEU A 211 0.55 6.94 -0.49
C LEU A 211 -0.10 6.02 0.55
N SER A 212 -0.31 4.76 0.19
CA SER A 212 -0.86 3.75 1.09
C SER A 212 0.01 3.57 2.35
N ALA A 213 1.32 3.37 2.17
CA ALA A 213 2.27 3.25 3.26
C ALA A 213 2.36 4.52 4.12
N MET A 214 2.28 5.70 3.50
CA MET A 214 2.29 6.99 4.19
C MET A 214 1.08 7.13 5.10
N PHE A 215 -0.13 6.89 4.59
CA PHE A 215 -1.35 7.02 5.38
C PHE A 215 -1.40 5.98 6.50
N PHE A 216 -1.07 4.71 6.22
CA PHE A 216 -1.00 3.69 7.26
C PHE A 216 0.05 4.02 8.34
N GLY A 217 1.23 4.47 7.93
CA GLY A 217 2.29 4.89 8.86
C GLY A 217 1.89 6.09 9.71
N ALA A 218 1.29 7.12 9.09
CA ALA A 218 0.85 8.34 9.76
C ALA A 218 -0.25 8.07 10.80
N MET A 219 -1.23 7.20 10.48
CA MET A 219 -2.30 6.85 11.43
C MET A 219 -1.75 6.13 12.66
N ILE A 220 -0.87 5.14 12.46
CA ILE A 220 -0.25 4.40 13.57
C ILE A 220 0.64 5.33 14.42
N ALA A 221 1.45 6.17 13.78
CA ALA A 221 2.33 7.11 14.47
C ALA A 221 1.55 8.18 15.27
N ARG A 222 0.44 8.69 14.71
CA ARG A 222 -0.43 9.67 15.38
C ARG A 222 -1.11 9.07 16.61
N ALA A 223 -1.65 7.86 16.49
CA ALA A 223 -2.30 7.17 17.60
C ALA A 223 -1.31 6.82 18.72
N GLY A 224 -0.04 6.59 18.38
CA GLY A 224 1.05 6.44 19.33
C GLY A 224 0.81 5.32 20.36
N LYS A 225 1.36 5.51 21.57
CA LYS A 225 1.27 4.53 22.67
C LYS A 225 -0.12 4.37 23.25
N ARG A 226 -1.07 5.23 22.87
CA ARG A 226 -2.45 5.18 23.34
C ARG A 226 -3.17 3.95 22.81
N LEU A 227 -3.02 3.67 21.51
CA LEU A 227 -3.71 2.55 20.85
C LEU A 227 -2.77 1.41 20.48
N TRP A 228 -1.46 1.67 20.38
CA TRP A 228 -0.53 0.72 19.78
C TRP A 228 0.63 0.34 20.72
N PRO A 229 1.01 -0.94 20.75
CA PRO A 229 2.27 -1.37 21.34
C PRO A 229 3.48 -0.69 20.65
N THR A 230 4.59 -0.53 21.38
CA THR A 230 5.82 0.12 20.87
C THR A 230 6.32 -0.46 19.54
N SER A 231 6.17 -1.78 19.31
CA SER A 231 6.56 -2.42 18.07
C SER A 231 5.74 -1.95 16.85
N TRP A 232 4.45 -1.68 17.04
CA TRP A 232 3.57 -1.15 15.99
C TRP A 232 3.87 0.31 15.69
N ILE A 233 4.21 1.10 16.71
CA ILE A 233 4.64 2.49 16.52
C ILE A 233 5.91 2.55 15.66
N ALA A 234 6.91 1.73 15.97
CA ALA A 234 8.13 1.62 15.19
C ALA A 234 7.85 1.14 13.75
N PHE A 235 6.90 0.21 13.59
CA PHE A 235 6.40 -0.22 12.27
C PHE A 235 5.74 0.94 11.50
N GLY A 236 4.96 1.80 12.18
CA GLY A 236 4.34 2.99 11.59
C GLY A 236 5.36 4.02 11.09
N TYR A 237 6.36 4.36 11.91
CA TYR A 237 7.46 5.24 11.50
C TYR A 237 8.29 4.64 10.35
N THR A 238 8.53 3.33 10.39
CA THR A 238 9.19 2.64 9.28
C THR A 238 8.35 2.71 8.00
N GLY A 239 7.02 2.62 8.10
CA GLY A 239 6.09 2.84 6.99
C GLY A 239 6.20 4.23 6.36
N LEU A 240 6.38 5.28 7.18
CA LEU A 240 6.64 6.64 6.69
C LEU A 240 7.99 6.75 5.96
N ALA A 241 9.05 6.13 6.50
CA ALA A 241 10.35 6.09 5.83
C ALA A 241 10.30 5.33 4.49
N VAL A 242 9.58 4.20 4.46
CA VAL A 242 9.30 3.44 3.23
C VAL A 242 8.56 4.30 2.22
N ALA A 243 7.52 5.01 2.63
CA ALA A 243 6.78 5.91 1.75
C ALA A 243 7.68 7.00 1.15
N ALA A 244 8.54 7.63 1.95
CA ALA A 244 9.47 8.65 1.47
C ALA A 244 10.42 8.10 0.38
N LEU A 245 10.98 6.90 0.59
CA LEU A 245 11.84 6.26 -0.41
C LEU A 245 11.08 5.84 -1.67
N LEU A 246 9.86 5.31 -1.52
CA LEU A 246 9.02 4.93 -2.66
C LEU A 246 8.62 6.16 -3.49
N PHE A 247 8.28 7.29 -2.85
CA PHE A 247 8.05 8.55 -3.56
C PHE A 247 9.31 9.05 -4.26
N GLY A 248 10.45 9.08 -3.57
CA GLY A 248 11.72 9.47 -4.17
C GLY A 248 12.06 8.60 -5.39
N SER A 249 11.84 7.29 -5.30
CA SER A 249 11.99 6.37 -6.43
C SER A 249 11.02 6.67 -7.57
N ALA A 250 9.74 6.89 -7.26
CA ALA A 250 8.71 7.17 -8.26
C ALA A 250 9.02 8.46 -9.06
N VAL A 251 9.45 9.52 -8.36
CA VAL A 251 9.91 10.78 -8.96
C VAL A 251 11.19 10.59 -9.76
N GLY A 252 12.14 9.82 -9.22
CA GLY A 252 13.39 9.51 -9.92
C GLY A 252 13.16 8.83 -11.28
N VAL A 253 12.23 7.86 -11.33
CA VAL A 253 11.87 7.20 -12.60
C VAL A 253 11.06 8.13 -13.49
N ALA A 254 10.20 9.00 -12.95
CA ALA A 254 9.46 9.98 -13.75
C ALA A 254 10.41 10.97 -14.47
N GLY A 255 11.51 11.36 -13.81
CA GLY A 255 12.51 12.26 -14.37
C GLY A 255 13.40 11.63 -15.44
N ALA A 256 13.60 10.31 -15.40
CA ALA A 256 14.37 9.57 -16.41
C ALA A 256 13.78 8.16 -16.66
N PRO A 257 12.64 8.06 -17.37
CA PRO A 257 11.91 6.79 -17.53
C PRO A 257 12.71 5.69 -18.24
N SER A 258 13.56 6.09 -19.19
CA SER A 258 14.41 5.22 -20.01
C SER A 258 15.53 4.53 -19.22
N ASN A 259 15.87 5.03 -18.02
CA ASN A 259 16.85 4.38 -17.15
C ASN A 259 16.25 3.20 -16.38
N GLY A 260 14.92 3.02 -16.40
CA GLY A 260 14.19 1.83 -15.95
C GLY A 260 14.19 1.55 -14.45
N GLN A 261 15.32 1.68 -13.76
CA GLN A 261 15.51 1.52 -12.32
C GLN A 261 16.62 2.46 -11.84
N ALA A 262 16.26 3.41 -10.97
CA ALA A 262 17.26 4.18 -10.23
C ALA A 262 17.83 3.31 -9.10
N LEU A 263 19.06 3.58 -8.65
CA LEU A 263 19.63 2.96 -7.43
C LEU A 263 18.66 3.07 -6.23
N LEU A 264 17.92 4.18 -6.19
CA LEU A 264 16.89 4.45 -5.20
C LEU A 264 15.70 3.47 -5.28
N THR A 265 15.35 2.98 -6.46
CA THR A 265 14.25 2.01 -6.67
C THR A 265 14.57 0.67 -6.00
N THR A 266 15.80 0.19 -6.14
CA THR A 266 16.26 -1.05 -5.49
C THR A 266 16.20 -0.92 -3.98
N LEU A 267 16.70 0.18 -3.42
CA LEU A 267 16.65 0.45 -1.98
C LEU A 267 15.21 0.58 -1.47
N ALA A 268 14.33 1.25 -2.22
CA ALA A 268 12.93 1.41 -1.85
C ALA A 268 12.18 0.08 -1.83
N ILE A 269 12.37 -0.78 -2.84
CA ILE A 269 11.76 -2.13 -2.89
C ILE A 269 12.32 -3.01 -1.77
N PHE A 270 13.62 -2.92 -1.48
CA PHE A 270 14.23 -3.66 -0.38
C PHE A 270 13.64 -3.26 0.97
N LEU A 271 13.54 -1.96 1.26
CA LEU A 271 12.95 -1.49 2.52
C LEU A 271 11.46 -1.82 2.62
N PHE A 272 10.71 -1.72 1.51
CA PHE A 272 9.33 -2.16 1.44
C PHE A 272 9.19 -3.67 1.71
N GLY A 273 10.10 -4.49 1.17
CA GLY A 273 10.15 -5.93 1.42
C GLY A 273 10.41 -6.26 2.90
N LEU A 274 11.31 -5.52 3.56
CA LEU A 274 11.58 -5.64 5.00
C LEU A 274 10.38 -5.20 5.85
N TRP A 275 9.72 -4.10 5.47
CA TRP A 275 8.53 -3.62 6.15
C TRP A 275 7.38 -4.63 6.04
N ASN A 276 7.16 -5.19 4.84
CA ASN A 276 6.20 -6.27 4.64
C ASN A 276 6.59 -7.56 5.38
N LEU A 277 7.89 -7.85 5.50
CA LEU A 277 8.38 -9.00 6.27
C LEU A 277 8.01 -8.82 7.74
N TRP A 278 8.25 -7.63 8.29
CA TRP A 278 7.86 -7.31 9.66
C TRP A 278 6.35 -7.50 9.86
N LEU A 279 5.52 -6.92 8.99
CA LEU A 279 4.07 -7.11 9.04
C LEU A 279 3.70 -8.61 9.03
N SER A 280 4.25 -9.39 8.11
CA SER A 280 3.95 -10.81 7.98
C SER A 280 4.28 -11.59 9.26
N THR A 281 5.42 -11.28 9.91
CA THR A 281 5.80 -11.93 11.17
C THR A 281 4.87 -11.58 12.32
N MET A 282 4.36 -10.34 12.39
CA MET A 282 3.34 -9.93 13.35
C MET A 282 2.03 -10.72 13.14
N LEU A 283 1.59 -10.87 11.90
CA LEU A 283 0.33 -11.56 11.59
C LEU A 283 0.40 -13.07 11.81
N ILE A 284 1.54 -13.72 11.53
CA ILE A 284 1.69 -15.17 11.71
C ILE A 284 1.68 -15.55 13.20
N ARG A 285 2.15 -14.65 14.07
CA ARG A 285 2.19 -14.83 15.54
C ARG A 285 0.82 -14.70 16.21
N LEU A 286 -0.20 -14.25 15.49
CA LEU A 286 -1.57 -14.21 16.01
C LEU A 286 -2.04 -15.63 16.34
N LYS A 287 -2.44 -15.87 17.59
CA LYS A 287 -3.02 -17.15 18.01
C LYS A 287 -4.42 -17.28 17.40
N PRO A 288 -4.73 -18.37 16.66
CA PRO A 288 -6.10 -18.63 16.26
C PRO A 288 -6.91 -19.01 17.50
N GLU A 289 -8.12 -18.46 17.60
CA GLU A 289 -9.15 -18.91 18.53
C GLU A 289 -9.61 -20.34 18.20
#